data_AF-A0AB34IK90-F1
#
_entry.id   AF-A0AB34IK90-F1
#
_cell.length_a   1.000
_cell.length_b   1.000
_cell.length_c   1.000
_cell.angle_alpha   90.00
_cell.angle_beta   90.00
_cell.angle_gamma   90.00
#
_symmetry.space_group_name_H-M   'P 1'
#
loop_
_entity.id
_entity.type
_entity.pdbx_description
1 polymer ?
#
loop_
_entity_poly.entity_id
_entity_poly.type
_entity_poly.pdbx_seq_one_letter_code
_entity_poly.pdbx_strand_id
1 'polypeptide(L)'
;MALLLWGASVALKASLPSLRRSRACAACAPPPPAPYAPLAPGASVTIAGRVLVSRHADLLRLELLSEPSAIQSEWHLSRRLAPDYAGAIAERARAALPRGGQLLLLGLGGGSIAGQLLCGASAAAGVRVAAVEADAAVAAAARDYFFPAMFAGSRRRAARRLRVAVADARRVAAGDAPPPRGAAGPYDVIVEDFAYAAHGGVGVGFWRALRERHAAPRATLLVNTLYTHFTEHERLERDLRRAGWGGIRRTVERGLQAEAAAEAAAEAWTPGDNMIVSAVNLEGER
;
A
#
# COMPACT_ATOMS: atom_id res chain seq x y z
N MET A 1 -16.10 63.90 45.70
CA MET A 1 -14.91 63.83 46.56
C MET A 1 -14.01 62.73 46.02
N ALA A 2 -12.82 63.12 45.58
CA ALA A 2 -11.77 62.23 45.10
C ALA A 2 -10.90 61.75 46.26
N LEU A 3 -10.32 60.54 46.15
CA LEU A 3 -8.91 60.31 46.44
C LEU A 3 -8.44 58.97 45.84
N LEU A 4 -7.41 59.12 45.01
CA LEU A 4 -6.54 58.09 44.44
C LEU A 4 -5.79 57.34 45.53
N LEU A 5 -5.46 56.06 45.28
CA LEU A 5 -4.13 55.53 45.59
C LEU A 5 -3.72 54.42 44.61
N TRP A 6 -2.52 54.62 44.07
CA TRP A 6 -1.75 53.80 43.15
C TRP A 6 -1.26 52.47 43.77
N GLY A 7 -0.96 51.52 42.87
CA GLY A 7 0.34 50.84 42.92
C GLY A 7 0.34 49.36 43.28
N ALA A 8 0.45 48.49 42.26
CA ALA A 8 1.56 47.53 42.12
C ALA A 8 1.22 46.48 41.04
N SER A 9 1.86 46.63 39.88
CA SER A 9 1.99 45.58 38.87
C SER A 9 2.80 44.40 39.43
N VAL A 10 2.23 43.20 39.37
CA VAL A 10 3.01 41.97 39.47
C VAL A 10 3.02 41.31 38.10
N ALA A 11 4.11 41.56 37.37
CA ALA A 11 4.47 40.81 36.18
C ALA A 11 4.99 39.43 36.62
N LEU A 12 4.18 38.39 36.44
CA LEU A 12 4.64 37.00 36.58
C LEU A 12 5.52 36.65 35.37
N LYS A 13 6.83 36.88 35.49
CA LYS A 13 7.84 36.22 34.63
C LYS A 13 7.91 34.75 35.06
N ALA A 14 7.10 33.91 34.40
CA ALA A 14 7.31 32.47 34.45
C ALA A 14 8.60 32.14 33.68
N SER A 15 9.66 31.86 34.42
CA SER A 15 10.90 31.29 33.92
C SER A 15 10.61 29.94 33.26
N LEU A 16 10.71 29.86 31.94
CA LEU A 16 10.68 28.60 31.20
C LEU A 16 11.88 27.75 31.64
N PRO A 17 11.69 26.48 32.05
CA PRO A 17 12.80 25.58 32.26
C PRO A 17 13.49 25.32 30.92
N SER A 18 14.80 25.58 30.89
CA SER A 18 15.70 25.22 29.81
C SER A 18 15.50 23.73 29.47
N LEU A 19 14.98 23.44 28.27
CA LEU A 19 14.97 22.10 27.68
C LEU A 19 16.43 21.63 27.55
N ARG A 20 16.93 20.94 28.58
CA ARG A 20 18.11 20.09 28.46
C ARG A 20 17.80 19.10 27.35
N ARG A 21 18.46 19.27 26.20
CA ARG A 21 18.52 18.28 25.14
C ARG A 21 19.02 16.99 25.76
N SER A 22 18.09 16.07 26.04
CA SER A 22 18.41 14.68 26.32
C SER A 22 19.24 14.20 25.12
N ARG A 23 20.53 13.96 25.35
CA ARG A 23 21.37 13.23 24.42
C ARG A 23 20.77 11.84 24.35
N ALA A 24 19.96 11.60 23.31
CA ALA A 24 19.48 10.28 22.97
C ALA A 24 20.67 9.32 23.01
N CYS A 25 20.54 8.24 23.78
CA CYS A 25 21.57 7.23 23.94
C CYS A 25 22.02 6.76 22.54
N ALA A 26 23.26 7.07 22.15
CA ALA A 26 23.82 6.69 20.85
C ALA A 26 23.84 5.16 20.64
N ALA A 27 23.71 4.38 21.72
CA ALA A 27 23.63 2.92 21.70
C ALA A 27 22.23 2.36 21.36
N CYS A 28 21.20 3.22 21.26
CA CYS A 28 19.85 2.81 20.83
C CYS A 28 19.53 3.24 19.40
N ALA A 29 20.49 3.83 18.68
CA ALA A 29 20.34 4.04 17.25
C ALA A 29 20.34 2.66 16.57
N PRO A 30 19.30 2.30 15.78
CA PRO A 30 19.37 1.09 14.98
C PRO A 30 20.63 1.16 14.11
N PRO A 31 21.36 0.05 13.95
CA PRO A 31 22.57 0.03 13.14
C PRO A 31 22.27 0.63 11.77
N PRO A 32 23.23 1.36 11.17
CA PRO A 32 23.06 1.85 9.80
C PRO A 32 22.72 0.64 8.91
N PRO A 33 21.73 0.76 8.01
CA PRO A 33 21.35 -0.36 7.17
C PRO A 33 22.58 -0.81 6.39
N ALA A 34 22.90 -2.11 6.48
CA ALA A 34 23.97 -2.69 5.70
C ALA A 34 23.77 -2.35 4.22
N PRO A 35 24.87 -2.13 3.46
CA PRO A 35 24.74 -1.96 2.02
C PRO A 35 24.00 -3.19 1.46
N TYR A 36 22.91 -2.92 0.74
CA TYR A 36 22.16 -3.96 0.05
C TYR A 36 23.10 -4.79 -0.82
N ALA A 37 23.26 -6.06 -0.48
CA ALA A 37 23.88 -7.04 -1.35
C ALA A 37 22.79 -7.58 -2.28
N PRO A 38 22.81 -7.25 -3.58
CA PRO A 38 21.85 -7.82 -4.51
C PRO A 38 21.94 -9.34 -4.52
N LEU A 39 20.78 -10.00 -4.48
CA LEU A 39 20.70 -11.44 -4.74
C LEU A 39 21.38 -11.73 -6.09
N ALA A 40 22.29 -12.70 -6.10
CA ALA A 40 22.90 -13.20 -7.33
C ALA A 40 21.82 -13.89 -8.20
N PRO A 41 21.95 -13.89 -9.53
CA PRO A 41 21.05 -14.68 -10.39
C PRO A 41 21.03 -16.15 -9.95
N GLY A 42 19.84 -16.73 -9.82
CA GLY A 42 19.62 -18.11 -9.35
C GLY A 42 19.64 -18.27 -7.82
N ALA A 43 19.99 -17.24 -7.06
CA ALA A 43 19.98 -17.30 -5.61
C ALA A 43 18.55 -17.14 -5.06
N SER A 44 18.32 -17.78 -3.92
CA SER A 44 17.11 -17.59 -3.11
C SER A 44 17.49 -17.43 -1.64
N VAL A 45 16.59 -16.80 -0.89
CA VAL A 45 16.72 -16.61 0.56
C VAL A 45 15.36 -16.79 1.21
N THR A 46 15.37 -17.49 2.34
CA THR A 46 14.17 -17.67 3.16
C THR A 46 14.19 -16.71 4.34
N ILE A 47 13.10 -15.99 4.53
CA ILE A 47 12.93 -15.01 5.59
C ILE A 47 11.93 -15.56 6.60
N ALA A 48 12.36 -15.64 7.85
CA ALA A 48 11.60 -16.18 8.98
C ALA A 48 11.00 -17.58 8.74
N GLY A 49 11.60 -18.39 7.86
CA GLY A 49 11.09 -19.72 7.51
C GLY A 49 9.75 -19.72 6.75
N ARG A 50 9.27 -18.56 6.26
CA ARG A 50 7.91 -18.41 5.71
C ARG A 50 7.87 -17.78 4.33
N VAL A 51 8.77 -16.84 4.05
CA VAL A 51 8.80 -16.10 2.79
C VAL A 51 10.05 -16.51 2.02
N LEU A 52 9.88 -16.86 0.75
CA LEU A 52 10.98 -17.09 -0.18
C LEU A 52 11.14 -15.86 -1.07
N VAL A 53 12.35 -15.31 -1.11
CA VAL A 53 12.73 -14.32 -2.12
C VAL A 53 13.75 -14.97 -3.04
N SER A 54 13.46 -14.98 -4.33
CA SER A 54 14.27 -15.63 -5.35
C SER A 54 14.60 -14.65 -6.47
N ARG A 55 15.77 -14.83 -7.09
CA ARG A 55 16.13 -14.11 -8.32
C ARG A 55 16.23 -15.07 -9.50
N HIS A 56 15.33 -14.94 -10.44
CA HIS A 56 15.31 -15.68 -11.70
C HIS A 56 15.82 -14.79 -12.82
N ALA A 57 17.10 -14.92 -13.18
CA ALA A 57 17.79 -14.03 -14.12
C ALA A 57 17.63 -12.53 -13.74
N ASP A 58 16.74 -11.82 -14.41
CA ASP A 58 16.46 -10.39 -14.21
C ASP A 58 15.17 -10.10 -13.43
N LEU A 59 14.54 -11.13 -12.88
CA LEU A 59 13.30 -11.05 -12.13
C LEU A 59 13.54 -11.33 -10.65
N LEU A 60 13.09 -10.43 -9.77
CA LEU A 60 12.98 -10.69 -8.34
C LEU A 60 11.55 -11.15 -8.04
N ARG A 61 11.41 -12.26 -7.31
CA ARG A 61 10.13 -12.88 -6.99
C ARG A 61 10.01 -13.08 -5.47
N LEU A 62 8.79 -12.90 -4.95
CA LEU A 62 8.41 -13.15 -3.56
C LEU A 62 7.29 -14.18 -3.52
N GLU A 63 7.49 -15.24 -2.74
CA GLU A 63 6.56 -16.36 -2.59
C GLU A 63 6.35 -16.67 -1.10
N LEU A 64 5.17 -17.16 -0.74
CA LEU A 64 4.94 -17.75 0.58
C LEU A 64 5.25 -19.24 0.51
N LEU A 65 6.07 -19.76 1.44
CA LEU A 65 6.43 -21.18 1.45
C LEU A 65 5.25 -22.11 1.73
N SER A 66 4.19 -21.60 2.39
CA SER A 66 2.95 -22.35 2.58
C SER A 66 2.13 -22.50 1.28
N GLU A 67 2.36 -21.62 0.32
CA GLU A 67 1.63 -21.54 -0.95
C GLU A 67 2.60 -21.17 -2.07
N PRO A 68 3.57 -22.04 -2.41
CA PRO A 68 4.65 -21.69 -3.34
C PRO A 68 4.16 -21.41 -4.77
N SER A 69 2.97 -21.88 -5.15
CA SER A 69 2.32 -21.51 -6.41
C SER A 69 1.65 -20.13 -6.39
N ALA A 70 1.53 -19.49 -5.22
CA ALA A 70 0.95 -18.16 -5.07
C ALA A 70 2.06 -17.10 -4.99
N ILE A 71 2.53 -16.69 -6.16
CA ILE A 71 3.47 -15.57 -6.30
C ILE A 71 2.82 -14.32 -5.69
N GLN A 72 3.45 -13.76 -4.67
CA GLN A 72 2.95 -12.57 -3.98
C GLN A 72 3.38 -11.28 -4.66
N SER A 73 4.55 -11.28 -5.30
CA SER A 73 5.06 -10.11 -6.03
C SER A 73 6.21 -10.47 -6.94
N GLU A 74 6.27 -9.76 -8.07
CA GLU A 74 7.42 -9.76 -8.96
C GLU A 74 7.94 -8.36 -9.26
N TRP A 75 9.22 -8.26 -9.59
CA TRP A 75 9.85 -7.02 -10.05
C TRP A 75 10.96 -7.28 -11.07
N HIS A 76 10.83 -6.69 -12.24
CA HIS A 76 11.85 -6.79 -13.30
C HIS A 76 12.97 -5.77 -13.05
N LEU A 77 14.18 -6.27 -12.82
CA LEU A 77 15.33 -5.46 -12.39
C LEU A 77 15.80 -4.47 -13.47
N SER A 78 16.02 -4.96 -14.70
CA SER A 78 16.50 -4.14 -15.81
C SER A 78 15.44 -3.18 -16.35
N ARG A 79 14.19 -3.65 -16.49
CA ARG A 79 13.06 -2.83 -16.97
C ARG A 79 12.49 -1.89 -15.90
N ARG A 80 12.80 -2.13 -14.63
CA ARG A 80 12.30 -1.37 -13.47
C ARG A 80 10.78 -1.26 -13.46
N LEU A 81 10.11 -2.40 -13.63
CA LEU A 81 8.65 -2.47 -13.66
C LEU A 81 8.13 -3.73 -12.98
N ALA A 82 6.87 -3.66 -12.56
CA ALA A 82 6.08 -4.83 -12.19
C ALA A 82 5.46 -5.45 -13.46
N PRO A 83 5.77 -6.71 -13.80
CA PRO A 83 5.34 -7.33 -15.06
C PRO A 83 3.88 -7.85 -15.05
N ASP A 84 3.24 -7.85 -13.89
CA ASP A 84 1.98 -8.52 -13.59
C ASP A 84 0.84 -7.51 -13.28
N TYR A 85 -0.18 -7.98 -12.56
CA TYR A 85 -1.33 -7.20 -12.10
C TYR A 85 -0.92 -5.95 -11.31
N ALA A 86 0.22 -5.99 -10.62
CA ALA A 86 0.69 -4.85 -9.85
C ALA A 86 1.01 -3.66 -10.77
N GLY A 87 1.51 -3.92 -11.99
CA GLY A 87 1.72 -2.90 -13.01
C GLY A 87 0.40 -2.26 -13.45
N ALA A 88 -0.59 -3.09 -13.80
CA ALA A 88 -1.91 -2.65 -14.26
C ALA A 88 -2.69 -1.85 -13.18
N ILE A 89 -2.60 -2.27 -11.91
CA ILE A 89 -3.19 -1.52 -10.78
C ILE A 89 -2.47 -0.20 -10.58
N ALA A 90 -1.14 -0.17 -10.64
CA ALA A 90 -0.38 1.07 -10.49
C ALA A 90 -0.70 2.10 -11.59
N GLU A 91 -0.90 1.68 -12.83
CA GLU A 91 -1.31 2.58 -13.92
C GLU A 91 -2.71 3.16 -13.67
N ARG A 92 -3.67 2.34 -13.23
CA ARG A 92 -5.02 2.80 -12.86
C ARG A 92 -5.01 3.74 -11.67
N ALA A 93 -4.28 3.38 -10.62
CA ALA A 93 -4.10 4.21 -9.44
C ALA A 93 -3.51 5.57 -9.84
N ARG A 94 -2.53 5.58 -10.74
CA ARG A 94 -1.95 6.82 -11.26
C ARG A 94 -2.97 7.67 -12.01
N ALA A 95 -3.78 7.08 -12.87
CA ALA A 95 -4.81 7.81 -13.63
C ALA A 95 -5.87 8.44 -12.72
N ALA A 96 -6.16 7.82 -11.58
CA ALA A 96 -7.10 8.32 -10.57
C ALA A 96 -6.48 9.32 -9.58
N LEU A 97 -5.15 9.34 -9.43
CA LEU A 97 -4.46 10.20 -8.47
C LEU A 97 -4.34 11.65 -8.98
N PRO A 98 -4.72 12.66 -8.19
CA PRO A 98 -4.36 14.04 -8.48
C PRO A 98 -2.84 14.24 -8.36
N ARG A 99 -2.33 15.33 -8.95
CA ARG A 99 -0.92 15.71 -8.78
C ARG A 99 -0.62 15.93 -7.29
N GLY A 100 0.30 15.15 -6.74
CA GLY A 100 0.62 15.21 -5.31
C GLY A 100 -0.32 14.44 -4.39
N GLY A 101 -1.23 13.62 -4.94
CA GLY A 101 -2.21 12.87 -4.18
C GLY A 101 -1.63 11.81 -3.23
N GLN A 102 -2.49 11.30 -2.37
CA GLN A 102 -2.17 10.27 -1.39
C GLN A 102 -2.85 8.95 -1.75
N LEU A 103 -2.08 7.86 -1.69
CA LEU A 103 -2.58 6.50 -1.90
C LEU A 103 -2.42 5.67 -0.63
N LEU A 104 -3.48 4.94 -0.27
CA LEU A 104 -3.44 3.86 0.70
C LEU A 104 -3.38 2.53 -0.03
N LEU A 105 -2.32 1.77 0.20
CA LEU A 105 -2.14 0.40 -0.27
C LEU A 105 -2.41 -0.55 0.90
N LEU A 106 -3.45 -1.35 0.74
CA LEU A 106 -3.96 -2.32 1.67
C LEU A 106 -3.42 -3.68 1.21
N GLY A 107 -2.29 -4.09 1.78
CA GLY A 107 -1.42 -5.14 1.27
C GLY A 107 -0.06 -4.54 0.91
N LEU A 108 1.00 -5.34 0.83
CA LEU A 108 2.28 -4.85 0.31
C LEU A 108 2.89 -5.83 -0.68
N GLY A 109 2.94 -7.12 -0.32
CA GLY A 109 3.79 -8.07 -1.03
C GLY A 109 5.25 -7.59 -1.02
N GLY A 110 5.90 -7.58 -2.18
CA GLY A 110 7.20 -6.95 -2.42
C GLY A 110 7.14 -5.42 -2.61
N GLY A 111 5.95 -4.83 -2.62
CA GLY A 111 5.70 -3.41 -2.83
C GLY A 111 5.73 -2.98 -4.29
N SER A 112 5.52 -3.91 -5.24
CA SER A 112 5.63 -3.67 -6.68
C SER A 112 4.68 -2.59 -7.20
N ILE A 113 3.44 -2.52 -6.68
CA ILE A 113 2.48 -1.44 -7.00
C ILE A 113 3.07 -0.07 -6.62
N ALA A 114 3.59 0.05 -5.40
CA ALA A 114 4.23 1.28 -4.93
C ALA A 114 5.51 1.60 -5.71
N GLY A 115 6.29 0.57 -6.07
CA GLY A 115 7.47 0.67 -6.92
C GLY A 115 7.16 1.32 -8.27
N GLN A 116 6.16 0.77 -8.96
CA GLN A 116 5.70 1.24 -10.27
C GLN A 116 5.17 2.69 -10.21
N LEU A 117 4.42 3.03 -9.15
CA LEU A 117 3.90 4.40 -8.95
C LEU A 117 5.01 5.43 -8.70
N LEU A 118 6.02 5.06 -7.91
CA LEU A 118 7.01 6.01 -7.39
C LEU A 118 8.27 6.12 -8.25
N CYS A 119 8.59 5.10 -9.05
CA CYS A 119 9.86 5.00 -9.78
C CYS A 119 9.77 4.51 -11.23
N GLY A 120 8.59 4.14 -11.74
CA GLY A 120 8.41 3.79 -13.16
C GLY A 120 8.65 4.97 -14.11
N ALA A 121 8.70 4.70 -15.42
CA ALA A 121 8.87 5.73 -16.47
C ALA A 121 7.82 6.86 -16.37
N SER A 122 6.65 6.52 -15.84
CA SER A 122 5.52 7.44 -15.63
C SER A 122 5.36 7.83 -14.16
N ALA A 123 6.43 7.81 -13.34
CA ALA A 123 6.36 8.08 -11.91
C ALA A 123 5.59 9.37 -11.59
N ALA A 124 4.54 9.26 -10.79
CA ALA A 124 3.69 10.40 -10.47
C ALA A 124 4.45 11.37 -9.57
N ALA A 125 4.59 12.64 -9.96
CA ALA A 125 5.25 13.63 -9.13
C ALA A 125 4.42 13.93 -7.87
N GLY A 126 5.10 14.05 -6.71
CA GLY A 126 4.47 14.45 -5.45
C GLY A 126 3.65 13.37 -4.73
N VAL A 127 3.30 12.25 -5.39
CA VAL A 127 2.47 11.19 -4.78
C VAL A 127 3.11 10.60 -3.52
N ARG A 128 2.30 10.35 -2.50
CA ARG A 128 2.68 9.62 -1.27
C ARG A 128 1.90 8.33 -1.18
N VAL A 129 2.55 7.27 -0.74
CA VAL A 129 1.97 5.93 -0.56
C VAL A 129 2.12 5.53 0.90
N ALA A 130 1.01 5.24 1.54
CA ALA A 130 0.94 4.52 2.80
C ALA A 130 0.61 3.06 2.47
N ALA A 131 1.43 2.11 2.90
CA ALA A 131 1.20 0.69 2.72
C ALA A 131 1.02 0.00 4.07
N VAL A 132 0.11 -0.97 4.12
CA VAL A 132 -0.20 -1.75 5.31
C VAL A 132 -0.02 -3.22 4.97
N GLU A 133 0.86 -3.91 5.69
CA GLU A 133 1.15 -5.34 5.51
C GLU A 133 0.90 -6.07 6.83
N ALA A 134 0.16 -7.17 6.80
CA ALA A 134 -0.14 -7.93 8.02
C ALA A 134 1.03 -8.85 8.40
N ASP A 135 1.75 -9.41 7.43
CA ASP A 135 2.86 -10.32 7.67
C ASP A 135 4.20 -9.56 7.77
N ALA A 136 4.76 -9.54 8.99
CA ALA A 136 6.05 -8.90 9.26
C ALA A 136 7.20 -9.45 8.41
N ALA A 137 7.16 -10.73 8.03
CA ALA A 137 8.18 -11.35 7.18
C ALA A 137 8.07 -10.86 5.72
N VAL A 138 6.86 -10.66 5.21
CA VAL A 138 6.62 -10.05 3.89
C VAL A 138 7.10 -8.59 3.89
N ALA A 139 6.75 -7.83 4.93
CA ALA A 139 7.22 -6.45 5.07
C ALA A 139 8.76 -6.34 5.17
N ALA A 140 9.40 -7.27 5.87
CA ALA A 140 10.86 -7.36 5.94
C ALA A 140 11.46 -7.72 4.57
N ALA A 141 10.90 -8.71 3.88
CA ALA A 141 11.31 -9.10 2.53
C ALA A 141 11.26 -7.93 1.54
N ALA A 142 10.16 -7.18 1.55
CA ALA A 142 9.99 -6.00 0.71
C ALA A 142 11.08 -4.96 1.01
N ARG A 143 11.31 -4.65 2.29
CA ARG A 143 12.27 -3.64 2.72
C ARG A 143 13.72 -4.04 2.42
N ASP A 144 14.06 -5.30 2.61
CA ASP A 144 15.44 -5.76 2.62
C ASP A 144 15.89 -6.23 1.22
N TYR A 145 14.96 -6.60 0.33
CA TYR A 145 15.28 -7.08 -1.02
C TYR A 145 14.63 -6.30 -2.16
N PHE A 146 13.32 -6.02 -2.09
CA PHE A 146 12.62 -5.34 -3.19
C PHE A 146 12.92 -3.83 -3.22
N PHE A 147 12.70 -3.10 -2.13
CA PHE A 147 12.90 -1.65 -2.08
C PHE A 147 14.32 -1.23 -2.48
N PRO A 148 15.37 -1.94 -2.06
CA PRO A 148 16.73 -1.61 -2.46
C PRO A 148 16.95 -1.76 -3.97
N ALA A 149 16.31 -2.75 -4.61
CA ALA A 149 16.35 -2.98 -6.06
C ALA A 149 15.47 -1.99 -6.82
N MET A 150 14.19 -1.85 -6.45
CA MET A 150 13.21 -0.96 -7.09
C MET A 150 13.66 0.50 -7.07
N PHE A 151 14.15 0.96 -5.92
CA PHE A 151 14.52 2.34 -5.67
C PHE A 151 16.02 2.61 -5.83
N ALA A 152 16.74 1.75 -6.56
CA ALA A 152 18.11 2.03 -6.95
C ALA A 152 18.20 3.44 -7.62
N GLY A 153 19.14 4.27 -7.15
CA GLY A 153 19.30 5.66 -7.60
C GLY A 153 18.29 6.67 -7.02
N SER A 154 17.21 6.23 -6.37
CA SER A 154 16.14 7.11 -5.85
C SER A 154 15.74 6.83 -4.39
N ARG A 155 16.48 5.97 -3.67
CA ARG A 155 16.15 5.49 -2.31
C ARG A 155 15.71 6.59 -1.35
N ARG A 156 16.46 7.70 -1.26
CA ARG A 156 16.13 8.81 -0.35
C ARG A 156 14.80 9.50 -0.71
N ARG A 157 14.47 9.58 -2.00
CA ARG A 157 13.20 10.16 -2.47
C ARG A 157 12.05 9.18 -2.23
N ALA A 158 12.23 7.91 -2.58
CA ALA A 158 11.26 6.85 -2.35
C ALA A 158 10.95 6.69 -0.85
N ALA A 159 11.97 6.67 0.01
CA ALA A 159 11.82 6.56 1.45
C ALA A 159 11.13 7.77 2.10
N ARG A 160 10.95 8.90 1.42
CA ARG A 160 10.11 10.01 1.92
C ARG A 160 8.64 9.87 1.51
N ARG A 161 8.38 9.08 0.47
CA ARG A 161 7.09 8.99 -0.22
C ARG A 161 6.38 7.68 0.06
N LEU A 162 7.10 6.60 0.34
CA LEU A 162 6.56 5.32 0.77
C LEU A 162 6.71 5.18 2.30
N ARG A 163 5.60 4.91 2.97
CA ARG A 163 5.53 4.56 4.39
C ARG A 163 4.89 3.18 4.51
N VAL A 164 5.51 2.28 5.24
CA VAL A 164 4.99 0.93 5.47
C VAL A 164 4.72 0.76 6.96
N ALA A 165 3.56 0.22 7.31
CA ALA A 165 3.24 -0.25 8.66
C ALA A 165 2.95 -1.74 8.62
N VAL A 166 3.43 -2.46 9.63
CA VAL A 166 3.04 -3.85 9.86
C VAL A 166 1.79 -3.84 10.72
N ALA A 167 0.62 -4.08 10.12
CA ALA A 167 -0.68 -4.08 10.78
C ALA A 167 -1.73 -4.84 9.97
N ASP A 168 -2.79 -5.31 10.65
CA ASP A 168 -3.98 -5.83 9.98
C ASP A 168 -4.80 -4.68 9.41
N ALA A 169 -5.03 -4.70 8.10
CA ALA A 169 -5.79 -3.67 7.43
C ALA A 169 -7.26 -3.58 7.84
N ARG A 170 -7.87 -4.66 8.34
CA ARG A 170 -9.22 -4.61 8.92
C ARG A 170 -9.25 -3.69 10.13
N ARG A 171 -8.19 -3.75 10.95
CA ARG A 171 -8.02 -2.86 12.10
C ARG A 171 -7.72 -1.43 11.66
N VAL A 172 -6.94 -1.24 10.58
CA VAL A 172 -6.71 0.09 10.01
C VAL A 172 -8.02 0.69 9.48
N ALA A 173 -8.80 -0.06 8.69
CA ALA A 173 -10.09 0.37 8.18
C ALA A 173 -11.07 0.70 9.32
N ALA A 174 -11.12 -0.12 10.37
CA ALA A 174 -11.93 0.13 11.57
C ALA A 174 -11.44 1.33 12.40
N GLY A 175 -10.21 1.81 12.19
CA GLY A 175 -9.57 2.86 12.99
C GLY A 175 -8.98 2.37 14.32
N ASP A 176 -8.93 1.06 14.54
CA ASP A 176 -8.34 0.43 15.73
C ASP A 176 -6.81 0.32 15.65
N ALA A 177 -6.26 0.57 14.47
CA ALA A 177 -4.82 0.69 14.23
C ALA A 177 -4.54 1.99 13.46
N PRO A 178 -3.55 2.79 13.89
CA PRO A 178 -3.21 4.02 13.17
C PRO A 178 -2.62 3.67 11.79
N PRO A 179 -2.93 4.47 10.75
CA PRO A 179 -2.19 4.36 9.49
C PRO A 179 -0.70 4.67 9.70
N PRO A 180 0.16 4.35 8.72
CA PRO A 180 1.59 4.66 8.81
C PRO A 180 1.84 6.13 9.18
N ARG A 181 2.73 6.37 10.16
CA ARG A 181 3.04 7.72 10.66
C ARG A 181 3.40 8.68 9.51
N GLY A 182 2.76 9.85 9.50
CA GLY A 182 3.02 10.91 8.50
C GLY A 182 2.29 10.74 7.16
N ALA A 183 1.37 9.77 7.08
CA ALA A 183 0.42 9.60 5.99
C ALA A 183 -0.97 9.35 6.60
N ALA A 184 -1.50 10.33 7.33
CA ALA A 184 -2.90 10.30 7.76
C ALA A 184 -3.77 10.78 6.58
N GLY A 185 -4.86 10.07 6.33
CA GLY A 185 -5.80 10.42 5.27
C GLY A 185 -6.45 11.80 5.44
N PRO A 186 -7.42 12.14 4.58
CA PRO A 186 -8.03 11.26 3.61
C PRO A 186 -7.13 10.95 2.38
N TYR A 187 -7.36 9.80 1.76
CA TYR A 187 -6.62 9.30 0.59
C TYR A 187 -7.45 9.46 -0.68
N ASP A 188 -6.81 9.88 -1.77
CA ASP A 188 -7.45 10.05 -3.08
C ASP A 188 -7.63 8.71 -3.80
N VAL A 189 -6.75 7.75 -3.53
CA VAL A 189 -6.85 6.39 -4.05
C VAL A 189 -6.59 5.40 -2.93
N ILE A 190 -7.40 4.34 -2.90
CA ILE A 190 -7.21 3.20 -2.03
C ILE A 190 -7.09 1.96 -2.92
N VAL A 191 -6.04 1.18 -2.73
CA VAL A 191 -5.81 -0.08 -3.44
C VAL A 191 -5.87 -1.20 -2.42
N GLU A 192 -6.76 -2.16 -2.62
CA GLU A 192 -6.83 -3.41 -1.86
C GLU A 192 -6.18 -4.55 -2.66
N ASP A 193 -5.16 -5.14 -2.04
CA ASP A 193 -4.27 -6.17 -2.58
C ASP A 193 -3.83 -7.14 -1.47
N PHE A 194 -4.79 -7.69 -0.70
CA PHE A 194 -4.51 -8.78 0.24
C PHE A 194 -4.53 -10.14 -0.46
N ALA A 195 -3.88 -11.13 0.16
CA ALA A 195 -3.95 -12.51 -0.31
C ALA A 195 -5.40 -13.03 -0.36
N TYR A 196 -5.72 -13.76 -1.43
CA TYR A 196 -7.09 -14.06 -1.86
C TYR A 196 -7.96 -14.78 -0.82
N ALA A 197 -7.36 -15.58 0.06
CA ALA A 197 -8.05 -16.24 1.18
C ALA A 197 -8.67 -15.24 2.19
N ALA A 198 -8.21 -13.98 2.21
CA ALA A 198 -8.68 -12.95 3.12
C ALA A 198 -9.92 -12.19 2.61
N HIS A 199 -10.18 -12.15 1.30
CA HIS A 199 -11.35 -11.42 0.76
C HIS A 199 -12.68 -12.03 1.22
N GLY A 200 -12.73 -13.35 1.42
CA GLY A 200 -13.91 -14.03 1.97
C GLY A 200 -14.30 -13.56 3.39
N GLY A 201 -13.38 -12.90 4.10
CA GLY A 201 -13.54 -12.41 5.47
C GLY A 201 -13.87 -10.92 5.61
N VAL A 202 -13.91 -10.13 4.53
CA VAL A 202 -14.34 -8.72 4.59
C VAL A 202 -15.76 -8.57 4.04
N GLY A 203 -16.53 -7.64 4.62
CA GLY A 203 -17.93 -7.41 4.24
C GLY A 203 -18.28 -5.94 4.25
N VAL A 204 -19.57 -5.62 4.08
CA VAL A 204 -20.10 -4.24 4.01
C VAL A 204 -19.49 -3.30 5.07
N GLY A 205 -19.33 -3.77 6.31
CA GLY A 205 -18.79 -2.96 7.40
C GLY A 205 -17.35 -2.49 7.17
N PHE A 206 -16.49 -3.36 6.61
CA PHE A 206 -15.12 -3.02 6.26
C PHE A 206 -15.09 -1.96 5.16
N TRP A 207 -15.81 -2.19 4.06
CA TRP A 207 -15.86 -1.26 2.93
C TRP A 207 -16.45 0.10 3.32
N ARG A 208 -17.45 0.11 4.21
CA ARG A 208 -18.06 1.32 4.73
C ARG A 208 -17.08 2.10 5.60
N ALA A 209 -16.41 1.44 6.54
CA ALA A 209 -15.42 2.07 7.41
C ALA A 209 -14.24 2.64 6.61
N LEU A 210 -13.78 1.91 5.59
CA LEU A 210 -12.73 2.37 4.69
C LEU A 210 -13.13 3.67 3.96
N ARG A 211 -14.36 3.71 3.42
CA ARG A 211 -14.91 4.89 2.78
C ARG A 211 -15.00 6.08 3.73
N GLU A 212 -15.68 5.90 4.86
CA GLU A 212 -16.03 7.01 5.78
C GLU A 212 -14.83 7.58 6.53
N ARG A 213 -13.80 6.76 6.80
CA ARG A 213 -12.66 7.17 7.64
C ARG A 213 -11.42 7.54 6.86
N HIS A 214 -11.24 6.93 5.69
CA HIS A 214 -9.96 7.01 4.96
C HIS A 214 -10.11 7.59 3.57
N ALA A 215 -11.26 7.47 2.91
CA ALA A 215 -11.41 7.92 1.53
C ALA A 215 -11.72 9.43 1.47
N ALA A 216 -11.00 10.16 0.62
CA ALA A 216 -11.38 11.53 0.27
C ALA A 216 -12.73 11.53 -0.49
N PRO A 217 -13.45 12.66 -0.53
CA PRO A 217 -14.52 12.83 -1.50
C PRO A 217 -14.01 12.52 -2.90
N ARG A 218 -14.76 11.72 -3.67
CA ARG A 218 -14.40 11.24 -5.02
C ARG A 218 -13.16 10.35 -5.10
N ALA A 219 -12.67 9.84 -3.97
CA ALA A 219 -11.57 8.89 -3.97
C ALA A 219 -11.93 7.62 -4.74
N THR A 220 -10.93 7.03 -5.40
CA THR A 220 -11.07 5.78 -6.14
C THR A 220 -10.61 4.60 -5.30
N LEU A 221 -11.46 3.61 -5.12
CA LEU A 221 -11.09 2.29 -4.64
C LEU A 221 -10.76 1.39 -5.83
N LEU A 222 -9.63 0.70 -5.76
CA LEU A 222 -9.23 -0.38 -6.66
C LEU A 222 -9.08 -1.66 -5.84
N VAL A 223 -9.69 -2.74 -6.29
CA VAL A 223 -9.64 -4.04 -5.64
C VAL A 223 -9.05 -5.04 -6.63
N ASN A 224 -7.92 -5.62 -6.28
CA ASN A 224 -7.39 -6.78 -6.99
C ASN A 224 -8.22 -8.01 -6.62
N THR A 225 -8.73 -8.76 -7.60
CA THR A 225 -9.49 -9.98 -7.31
C THR A 225 -9.05 -11.11 -8.24
N LEU A 226 -8.70 -12.25 -7.66
CA LEU A 226 -8.48 -13.53 -8.36
C LEU A 226 -9.51 -14.53 -7.84
N TYR A 227 -10.79 -14.19 -7.98
CA TYR A 227 -11.84 -15.08 -7.53
C TYR A 227 -11.96 -16.28 -8.46
N THR A 228 -12.31 -17.42 -7.89
CA THR A 228 -12.57 -18.64 -8.65
C THR A 228 -14.01 -18.66 -9.14
N HIS A 229 -14.91 -17.97 -8.45
CA HIS A 229 -16.33 -17.95 -8.76
C HIS A 229 -16.85 -16.55 -9.05
N PHE A 230 -17.65 -16.43 -10.13
CA PHE A 230 -18.27 -15.17 -10.51
C PHE A 230 -19.15 -14.56 -9.40
N THR A 231 -19.79 -15.41 -8.60
CA THR A 231 -20.63 -15.02 -7.46
C THR A 231 -19.87 -14.22 -6.40
N GLU A 232 -18.56 -14.40 -6.29
CA GLU A 232 -17.71 -13.63 -5.38
C GLU A 232 -17.56 -12.17 -5.87
N HIS A 233 -17.40 -11.97 -7.18
CA HIS A 233 -17.41 -10.62 -7.77
C HIS A 233 -18.77 -9.94 -7.60
N GLU A 234 -19.89 -10.67 -7.76
CA GLU A 234 -21.23 -10.12 -7.52
C GLU A 234 -21.44 -9.74 -6.06
N ARG A 235 -20.96 -10.57 -5.13
CA ARG A 235 -21.01 -10.29 -3.70
C ARG A 235 -20.19 -9.04 -3.37
N LEU A 236 -18.96 -8.95 -3.86
CA LEU A 236 -18.11 -7.77 -3.67
C LEU A 236 -18.81 -6.50 -4.15
N GLU A 237 -19.36 -6.49 -5.37
CA GLU A 237 -20.08 -5.31 -5.85
C GLU A 237 -21.29 -4.95 -5.00
N ARG A 238 -22.08 -5.95 -4.58
CA ARG A 238 -23.23 -5.73 -3.72
C ARG A 238 -22.80 -5.11 -2.39
N ASP A 239 -21.69 -5.59 -1.83
CA ASP A 239 -21.17 -5.09 -0.58
C ASP A 239 -20.61 -3.67 -0.72
N LEU A 240 -19.93 -3.37 -1.82
CA LEU A 240 -19.47 -2.01 -2.17
C LEU A 240 -20.65 -1.04 -2.33
N ARG A 241 -21.71 -1.43 -3.07
CA ARG A 241 -22.94 -0.63 -3.21
C ARG A 241 -23.59 -0.36 -1.84
N ARG A 242 -23.71 -1.39 -0.99
CA ARG A 242 -24.29 -1.26 0.37
C ARG A 242 -23.41 -0.48 1.35
N ALA A 243 -22.12 -0.45 1.10
CA ALA A 243 -21.17 0.43 1.78
C ALA A 243 -21.21 1.86 1.24
N GLY A 244 -21.95 2.09 0.15
CA GLY A 244 -22.18 3.38 -0.50
C GLY A 244 -20.98 3.87 -1.34
N TRP A 245 -20.20 2.92 -1.87
CA TRP A 245 -19.35 3.19 -3.03
C TRP A 245 -20.22 3.19 -4.30
N GLY A 246 -19.94 4.12 -5.21
CA GLY A 246 -20.63 4.25 -6.49
C GLY A 246 -19.71 4.09 -7.68
N GLY A 247 -20.23 4.29 -8.90
CA GLY A 247 -19.43 4.22 -10.13
C GLY A 247 -18.68 2.90 -10.33
N ILE A 248 -19.24 1.79 -9.84
CA ILE A 248 -18.55 0.49 -9.80
C ILE A 248 -18.34 -0.05 -11.21
N ARG A 249 -17.10 -0.38 -11.56
CA ARG A 249 -16.72 -0.98 -12.85
C ARG A 249 -15.79 -2.16 -12.65
N ARG A 250 -15.92 -3.18 -13.50
CA ARG A 250 -15.04 -4.34 -13.58
C ARG A 250 -14.14 -4.22 -14.80
N THR A 251 -12.90 -4.65 -14.68
CA THR A 251 -12.03 -4.85 -15.84
C THR A 251 -11.26 -6.14 -15.67
N VAL A 252 -11.31 -6.99 -16.70
CA VAL A 252 -10.54 -8.23 -16.74
C VAL A 252 -9.14 -7.91 -17.23
N GLU A 253 -8.14 -8.38 -16.50
CA GLU A 253 -6.73 -8.24 -16.80
C GLU A 253 -6.14 -9.62 -17.08
N ARG A 254 -6.12 -10.00 -18.36
CA ARG A 254 -5.66 -11.33 -18.80
C ARG A 254 -4.14 -11.37 -18.94
N GLY A 255 -3.56 -12.54 -18.68
CA GLY A 255 -2.13 -12.81 -18.92
C GLY A 255 -1.17 -12.36 -17.82
N LEU A 256 -1.68 -11.94 -16.66
CA LEU A 256 -0.85 -11.43 -15.55
C LEU A 256 -0.37 -12.54 -14.59
N GLN A 257 -0.73 -13.80 -14.85
CA GLN A 257 -0.07 -15.01 -14.35
C GLN A 257 0.19 -15.94 -15.54
N ALA A 258 1.30 -15.70 -16.25
CA ALA A 258 1.58 -16.29 -17.56
C ALA A 258 1.84 -17.82 -17.57
N GLU A 259 1.80 -18.51 -16.42
CA GLU A 259 1.97 -19.97 -16.35
C GLU A 259 0.65 -20.76 -16.34
N ALA A 260 -0.52 -20.11 -16.25
CA ALA A 260 -1.82 -20.80 -16.16
C ALA A 260 -2.79 -20.57 -17.33
N ALA A 261 -2.53 -19.64 -18.25
CA ALA A 261 -3.51 -19.26 -19.28
C ALA A 261 -2.94 -19.37 -20.70
N ALA A 262 -2.95 -20.60 -21.23
CA ALA A 262 -2.94 -20.81 -22.67
C ALA A 262 -4.39 -20.83 -23.18
N GLU A 263 -4.64 -20.01 -24.21
CA GLU A 263 -5.82 -19.95 -25.09
C GLU A 263 -7.20 -19.62 -24.47
N ALA A 264 -7.62 -18.36 -24.59
CA ALA A 264 -9.04 -18.03 -24.87
C ALA A 264 -9.20 -16.61 -25.44
N ALA A 265 -10.04 -16.51 -26.47
CA ALA A 265 -10.42 -15.31 -27.21
C ALA A 265 -11.13 -14.25 -26.35
N ALA A 266 -11.20 -13.02 -26.89
CA ALA A 266 -11.73 -11.83 -26.24
C ALA A 266 -13.18 -11.99 -25.71
N GLU A 267 -13.44 -11.32 -24.58
CA GLU A 267 -14.73 -10.92 -23.97
C GLU A 267 -15.37 -11.74 -22.82
N ALA A 268 -15.07 -13.02 -22.58
CA ALA A 268 -15.60 -13.73 -21.39
C ALA A 268 -14.57 -13.85 -20.26
N TRP A 269 -14.85 -13.32 -19.06
CA TRP A 269 -14.04 -13.63 -17.87
C TRP A 269 -14.02 -15.15 -17.63
N THR A 270 -12.85 -15.72 -17.36
CA THR A 270 -12.72 -17.13 -16.95
C THR A 270 -12.23 -17.25 -15.51
N PRO A 271 -12.60 -18.32 -14.78
CA PRO A 271 -12.02 -18.61 -13.46
C PRO A 271 -10.50 -18.56 -13.49
N GLY A 272 -9.89 -17.79 -12.57
CA GLY A 272 -8.44 -17.55 -12.55
C GLY A 272 -7.96 -16.34 -13.36
N ASP A 273 -8.84 -15.62 -14.06
CA ASP A 273 -8.50 -14.29 -14.57
C ASP A 273 -8.41 -13.30 -13.41
N ASN A 274 -7.34 -12.49 -13.39
CA ASN A 274 -7.30 -11.31 -12.51
C ASN A 274 -8.37 -10.32 -12.98
N MET A 275 -9.26 -9.92 -12.08
CA MET A 275 -10.22 -8.84 -12.30
C MET A 275 -9.91 -7.69 -11.35
N ILE A 276 -9.83 -6.49 -11.91
CA ILE A 276 -9.75 -5.27 -11.12
C ILE A 276 -11.17 -4.70 -11.01
N VAL A 277 -11.65 -4.57 -9.78
CA VAL A 277 -12.88 -3.82 -9.50
C VAL A 277 -12.50 -2.41 -9.08
N SER A 278 -13.12 -1.42 -9.72
CA SER A 278 -12.98 0.00 -9.35
C SER A 278 -14.29 0.54 -8.82
N ALA A 279 -14.23 1.43 -7.84
CA ALA A 279 -15.38 2.13 -7.29
C ALA A 279 -14.99 3.54 -6.83
N VAL A 280 -15.96 4.43 -6.70
CA VAL A 280 -15.75 5.85 -6.37
C VAL A 280 -16.51 6.22 -5.11
N ASN A 281 -15.88 6.99 -4.23
CA ASN A 281 -16.54 7.58 -3.08
C ASN A 281 -17.42 8.76 -3.53
N LEU A 282 -18.74 8.56 -3.63
CA LEU A 282 -19.70 9.60 -4.05
C LEU A 282 -20.18 10.51 -2.92
N GLU A 283 -19.52 10.48 -1.76
CA GLU A 283 -19.87 11.34 -0.64
C GLU A 283 -19.72 12.83 -1.01
N GLY A 284 -20.78 13.60 -0.79
CA GLY A 284 -20.83 15.05 -1.07
C GLY A 284 -21.63 15.46 -2.32
N GLU A 285 -22.11 14.52 -3.12
CA GLU A 285 -23.03 14.80 -4.24
C GLU A 285 -24.49 14.71 -3.74
N ARG A 286 -25.07 15.85 -3.33
CA ARG A 286 -26.52 16.02 -3.13
C ARG A 286 -27.00 17.24 -3.89
#